data_AF-A0A928PMF1-F1
#
_entry.id   AF-A0A928PMF1-F1
#
_cell.length_a   1.000
_cell.length_b   1.000
_cell.length_c   1.000
_cell.angle_alpha   90.00
_cell.angle_beta   90.00
_cell.angle_gamma   90.00
#
_symmetry.space_group_name_H-M   'P 1'
#
loop_
_entity.id
_entity.type
_entity.pdbx_description
1 polymer ?
#
loop_
_entity_poly.entity_id
_entity_poly.type
_entity_poly.pdbx_seq_one_letter_code
_entity_poly.pdbx_strand_id
1 'polypeptide(L)'
;MYCIKCGKALPDGTRFCNSCGTPVRSVINSTPSQKKKCGKCLNEYSNEYIFCENCGTLLKSVPMGYFNNYCILRLSAVAFFHGTSISLNPQATGLLSFFNDRIEFFPAGYQHSQQAQQPNLKNNAFGKYYYKDMSAAAAGKGIAIPYVTIYMKDGRAFSLARIASSVSTILMIINNHITEK
;
A
#
# COMPACT_ATOMS: atom_id res chain seq x y z
N MET A 1 -29.95 -7.59 -11.44
CA MET A 1 -28.80 -8.21 -10.74
C MET A 1 -28.90 -7.99 -9.22
N TYR A 2 -28.14 -8.69 -8.35
CA TYR A 2 -28.21 -8.52 -6.88
C TYR A 2 -26.87 -8.06 -6.29
N CYS A 3 -26.92 -7.25 -5.23
CA CYS A 3 -25.73 -6.76 -4.56
C CYS A 3 -24.98 -7.90 -3.84
N ILE A 4 -23.70 -8.07 -4.16
CA ILE A 4 -22.84 -9.11 -3.54
C ILE A 4 -22.67 -8.97 -2.02
N LYS A 5 -22.90 -7.78 -1.47
CA LYS A 5 -22.70 -7.50 -0.04
C LYS A 5 -23.99 -7.64 0.77
N CYS A 6 -25.13 -7.18 0.22
CA CYS A 6 -26.38 -7.10 0.99
C CYS A 6 -27.55 -7.86 0.37
N GLY A 7 -27.36 -8.50 -0.79
CA GLY A 7 -28.37 -9.32 -1.45
C GLY A 7 -29.54 -8.54 -2.06
N LYS A 8 -29.60 -7.20 -1.94
CA LYS A 8 -30.70 -6.41 -2.52
C LYS A 8 -30.62 -6.34 -4.05
N ALA A 9 -31.80 -6.31 -4.67
CA ALA A 9 -31.93 -6.13 -6.10
C ALA A 9 -31.38 -4.76 -6.52
N LEU A 10 -30.58 -4.77 -7.58
CA LEU A 10 -29.96 -3.61 -8.18
C LEU A 10 -30.65 -3.32 -9.52
N PRO A 11 -31.13 -2.08 -9.73
CA PRO A 11 -31.57 -1.64 -11.05
C PRO A 11 -30.42 -1.72 -12.08
N ASP A 12 -30.77 -1.99 -13.33
CA ASP A 12 -29.78 -2.10 -14.41
C ASP A 12 -29.09 -0.76 -14.66
N GLY A 13 -27.78 -0.80 -14.91
CA GLY A 13 -26.94 0.40 -15.08
C GLY A 13 -26.53 1.11 -13.78
N THR A 14 -26.89 0.59 -12.61
CA THR A 14 -26.46 1.17 -11.33
C THR A 14 -24.97 0.96 -11.07
N ARG A 15 -24.23 2.04 -10.79
CA ARG A 15 -22.79 2.00 -10.45
C ARG A 15 -22.54 1.61 -8.99
N PHE A 16 -23.51 1.86 -8.12
CA PHE A 16 -23.45 1.57 -6.69
C PHE A 16 -24.79 1.04 -6.20
N CYS A 17 -24.76 0.21 -5.16
CA CYS A 17 -25.96 -0.25 -4.48
C CYS A 17 -26.62 0.93 -3.75
N ASN A 18 -27.83 1.29 -4.18
CA ASN A 18 -28.66 2.33 -3.56
C ASN A 18 -28.98 2.07 -2.08
N SER A 19 -28.85 0.83 -1.62
CA SER A 19 -29.21 0.45 -0.25
C SER A 19 -28.03 0.36 0.72
N CYS A 20 -26.82 0.04 0.24
CA CYS A 20 -25.65 -0.13 1.13
C CYS A 20 -24.37 0.55 0.62
N GLY A 21 -24.43 1.26 -0.51
CA GLY A 21 -23.32 1.98 -1.11
C GLY A 21 -22.24 1.12 -1.77
N THR A 22 -22.39 -0.22 -1.79
CA THR A 22 -21.36 -1.10 -2.38
C THR A 22 -21.30 -0.90 -3.89
N PRO A 23 -20.11 -0.62 -4.48
CA PRO A 23 -19.96 -0.47 -5.91
C PRO A 23 -20.36 -1.76 -6.61
N VAL A 24 -21.22 -1.61 -7.60
CA VAL A 24 -21.63 -2.71 -8.46
C VAL A 24 -20.50 -2.85 -9.46
N ARG A 25 -19.72 -3.95 -9.37
CA ARG A 25 -18.73 -4.27 -10.41
C ARG A 25 -19.51 -4.51 -11.70
N SER A 26 -19.71 -3.47 -12.49
CA SER A 26 -19.97 -3.61 -13.90
C SER A 26 -18.78 -4.38 -14.44
N VAL A 27 -19.02 -5.59 -14.91
CA VAL A 27 -18.14 -6.24 -15.88
C VAL A 27 -18.16 -5.30 -17.08
N ILE A 28 -17.33 -4.25 -17.05
CA ILE A 28 -16.86 -3.62 -18.26
C ILE A 28 -16.19 -4.76 -19.00
N ASN A 29 -16.82 -5.18 -20.09
CA ASN A 29 -16.34 -6.19 -21.02
C ASN A 29 -14.81 -6.16 -21.09
N SER A 30 -14.16 -7.02 -20.32
CA SER A 30 -12.74 -7.28 -20.46
C SER A 30 -12.61 -8.21 -21.67
N THR A 31 -12.65 -7.60 -22.85
CA THR A 31 -12.02 -8.17 -24.03
C THR A 31 -10.52 -8.36 -23.75
N PRO A 32 -9.90 -9.39 -24.34
CA PRO A 32 -8.65 -9.93 -23.86
C PRO A 32 -7.48 -8.98 -24.11
N SER A 33 -6.69 -8.74 -23.05
CA SER A 33 -5.27 -8.37 -23.10
C SER A 33 -4.86 -7.30 -24.13
N GLN A 34 -5.31 -6.06 -23.94
CA GLN A 34 -4.66 -4.92 -24.60
C GLN A 34 -3.32 -4.66 -23.92
N LYS A 35 -2.25 -5.24 -24.46
CA LYS A 35 -0.87 -4.97 -24.05
C LYS A 35 -0.54 -3.51 -24.35
N LYS A 36 -0.25 -2.73 -23.32
CA LYS A 36 0.24 -1.35 -23.41
C LYS A 36 1.76 -1.32 -23.22
N LYS A 37 2.42 -0.25 -23.67
CA LYS A 37 3.85 -0.03 -23.46
C LYS A 37 4.08 1.09 -22.45
N CYS A 38 5.01 0.86 -21.52
CA CYS A 38 5.38 1.86 -20.53
C CYS A 38 5.95 3.10 -21.24
N GLY A 39 5.47 4.29 -20.90
CA GLY A 39 5.96 5.54 -21.51
C GLY A 39 7.43 5.86 -21.22
N LYS A 40 8.03 5.24 -20.19
CA LYS A 40 9.44 5.45 -19.83
C LYS A 40 10.38 4.38 -20.39
N CYS A 41 10.10 3.10 -20.17
CA CYS A 41 11.02 2.01 -20.56
C CYS A 41 10.49 1.12 -21.68
N LEU A 42 9.31 1.42 -22.22
CA LEU A 42 8.67 0.69 -23.32
C LEU A 42 8.30 -0.77 -23.03
N ASN A 43 8.49 -1.25 -21.79
CA ASN A 43 8.08 -2.59 -21.40
C ASN A 43 6.57 -2.79 -21.54
N GLU A 44 6.16 -3.98 -21.97
CA GLU A 44 4.75 -4.33 -22.09
C GLU A 44 4.10 -4.53 -20.72
N TYR A 45 2.82 -4.15 -20.60
CA TYR A 45 2.01 -4.34 -19.40
C TYR A 45 0.51 -4.48 -19.76
N SER A 46 -0.28 -5.11 -18.87
CA SER A 46 -1.75 -5.16 -18.96
C SER A 46 -2.40 -4.07 -18.09
N ASN A 47 -3.68 -3.76 -18.30
CA ASN A 47 -4.43 -2.76 -17.51
C ASN A 47 -4.53 -3.04 -15.99
N GLU A 48 -4.01 -4.17 -15.53
CA GLU A 48 -3.99 -4.60 -14.12
C GLU A 48 -2.78 -4.02 -13.37
N TYR A 49 -1.75 -3.57 -14.08
CA TYR A 49 -0.53 -3.01 -13.50
C TYR A 49 -0.66 -1.50 -13.29
N ILE A 50 -0.36 -1.08 -12.07
CA ILE A 50 -0.38 0.34 -11.65
C ILE A 50 1.00 0.97 -11.85
N PHE A 51 2.06 0.16 -11.72
CA PHE A 51 3.44 0.54 -11.98
C PHE A 51 4.04 -0.42 -13.01
N CYS A 52 5.00 0.08 -13.78
CA CYS A 52 5.77 -0.75 -14.68
C CYS A 52 6.70 -1.66 -13.86
N GLU A 53 6.55 -2.97 -13.97
CA GLU A 53 7.41 -3.93 -13.25
C GLU A 53 8.89 -3.85 -13.65
N ASN A 54 9.18 -3.35 -14.85
CA ASN A 54 10.56 -3.21 -15.34
C ASN A 54 11.25 -1.93 -14.86
N CYS A 55 10.54 -0.79 -14.78
CA CYS A 55 11.19 0.50 -14.49
C CYS A 55 10.55 1.32 -13.36
N GLY A 56 9.49 0.80 -12.75
CA GLY A 56 8.75 1.44 -11.67
C GLY A 56 7.83 2.57 -12.08
N THR A 57 7.90 3.11 -13.30
CA THR A 57 7.07 4.25 -13.70
C THR A 57 5.59 3.98 -13.52
N LEU A 58 4.86 4.95 -12.94
CA LEU A 58 3.42 4.88 -12.82
C LEU A 58 2.76 4.81 -14.21
N LEU A 59 1.82 3.89 -14.37
CA LEU A 59 1.08 3.66 -15.60
C LEU A 59 -0.34 4.24 -15.44
N LYS A 60 -0.66 5.36 -16.11
CA LYS A 60 -2.05 5.90 -16.19
C LYS A 60 -2.95 4.89 -16.92
N SER A 61 -4.17 4.53 -16.51
CA SER A 61 -5.06 4.89 -15.40
C SER A 61 -6.07 3.74 -15.21
N VAL A 62 -6.33 3.36 -13.97
CA VAL A 62 -7.56 2.62 -13.59
C VAL A 62 -8.75 3.58 -13.80
N PRO A 63 -9.89 3.15 -14.37
CA PRO A 63 -11.04 4.02 -14.57
C PRO A 63 -11.44 4.73 -13.26
N MET A 64 -11.52 6.06 -13.37
CA MET A 64 -11.82 7.04 -12.32
C MET A 64 -12.99 6.62 -11.42
N GLY A 65 -12.72 6.51 -10.11
CA GLY A 65 -13.77 6.37 -9.09
C GLY A 65 -13.34 5.85 -7.71
N TYR A 66 -12.08 5.45 -7.51
CA TYR A 66 -11.63 4.86 -6.24
C TYR A 66 -10.94 5.88 -5.33
N PHE A 67 -11.71 6.47 -4.42
CA PHE A 67 -11.26 7.34 -3.34
C PHE A 67 -10.36 6.59 -2.33
N ASN A 68 -9.15 7.10 -2.10
CA ASN A 68 -8.33 7.05 -0.87
C ASN A 68 -8.12 5.72 -0.10
N ASN A 69 -8.37 4.53 -0.66
CA ASN A 69 -8.24 3.25 0.08
C ASN A 69 -7.83 2.03 -0.78
N TYR A 70 -7.22 2.24 -1.94
CA TYR A 70 -6.71 1.12 -2.75
C TYR A 70 -5.43 0.54 -2.11
N CYS A 71 -5.47 -0.72 -1.67
CA CYS A 71 -4.31 -1.43 -1.12
C CYS A 71 -3.48 -2.01 -2.27
N ILE A 72 -2.31 -1.43 -2.51
CA ILE A 72 -1.34 -1.80 -3.56
C ILE A 72 -0.64 -3.10 -3.19
N LEU A 73 -0.17 -3.23 -1.96
CA LEU A 73 0.60 -4.37 -1.49
C LEU A 73 0.33 -4.61 -0.01
N ARG A 74 0.22 -5.87 0.39
CA ARG A 74 0.04 -6.26 1.78
C ARG A 74 1.03 -7.36 2.15
N LEU A 75 1.76 -7.15 3.24
CA LEU A 75 2.86 -7.99 3.70
C LEU A 75 2.64 -8.36 5.15
N SER A 76 2.64 -9.65 5.45
CA SER A 76 2.54 -10.17 6.81
C SER A 76 3.93 -10.36 7.43
N ALA A 77 3.98 -10.40 8.76
CA ALA A 77 5.19 -10.68 9.54
C ALA A 77 6.36 -9.70 9.31
N VAL A 78 6.04 -8.45 8.94
CA VAL A 78 7.02 -7.38 8.79
C VAL A 78 7.48 -6.91 10.15
N ALA A 79 8.80 -6.81 10.35
CA ALA A 79 9.40 -6.27 11.56
C ALA A 79 9.57 -4.75 11.43
N PHE A 80 9.08 -4.01 12.42
CA PHE A 80 9.15 -2.55 12.49
C PHE A 80 10.18 -2.10 13.53
N PHE A 81 10.97 -1.10 13.15
CA PHE A 81 11.96 -0.46 13.99
C PHE A 81 11.84 1.07 13.95
N HIS A 82 12.08 1.73 15.08
CA HIS A 82 12.31 3.18 15.09
C HIS A 82 13.74 3.51 14.69
N GLY A 83 13.88 4.64 14.00
CA GLY A 83 15.16 5.15 13.55
C GLY A 83 15.63 4.44 12.29
N THR A 84 16.93 4.58 12.02
CA THR A 84 17.59 4.13 10.80
C THR A 84 18.29 2.79 10.96
N SER A 85 18.51 2.32 12.20
CA SER A 85 19.18 1.07 12.50
C SER A 85 18.19 -0.04 12.87
N ILE A 86 18.58 -1.29 12.62
CA ILE A 86 17.84 -2.47 13.06
C ILE A 86 18.61 -3.19 14.16
N SER A 87 17.89 -3.77 15.11
CA SER A 87 18.41 -4.62 16.19
C SER A 87 17.88 -6.04 16.07
N LEU A 88 18.38 -6.95 16.91
CA LEU A 88 17.88 -8.33 16.97
C LEU A 88 16.38 -8.39 17.33
N ASN A 89 15.94 -7.49 18.21
CA ASN A 89 14.57 -7.44 18.69
C ASN A 89 13.83 -6.25 18.03
N PRO A 90 12.80 -6.50 17.19
CA PRO A 90 11.96 -5.45 16.64
C PRO A 90 10.98 -4.90 17.68
N GLN A 91 10.60 -3.64 17.51
CA GLN A 91 9.61 -2.95 18.35
C GLN A 91 8.23 -3.58 18.18
N ALA A 92 7.92 -4.02 16.96
CA ALA A 92 6.71 -4.76 16.64
C ALA A 92 6.93 -5.64 15.41
N THR A 93 6.19 -6.74 15.33
CA THR A 93 6.04 -7.52 14.09
C THR A 93 4.57 -7.52 13.71
N GLY A 94 4.24 -7.35 12.44
CA GLY A 94 2.86 -7.09 12.06
C GLY A 94 2.57 -7.15 10.57
N LEU A 95 1.37 -6.67 10.23
CA LEU A 95 0.87 -6.50 8.88
C LEU A 95 1.23 -5.10 8.39
N LEU A 96 1.92 -5.02 7.26
CA LEU A 96 2.19 -3.79 6.54
C LEU A 96 1.32 -3.73 5.29
N SER A 97 0.61 -2.63 5.09
CA SER A 97 -0.21 -2.40 3.89
C SER A 97 0.19 -1.09 3.22
N PHE A 98 0.50 -1.14 1.93
CA PHE A 98 0.74 0.02 1.08
C PHE A 98 -0.58 0.39 0.44
N PHE A 99 -1.02 1.63 0.62
CA PHE A 99 -2.12 2.24 -0.10
C PHE A 99 -1.60 3.26 -1.10
N ASN A 100 -2.49 3.88 -1.87
CA ASN A 100 -2.13 4.93 -2.84
C ASN A 100 -1.67 6.25 -2.20
N ASP A 101 -2.12 6.56 -0.98
CA ASP A 101 -1.81 7.82 -0.29
C ASP A 101 -0.97 7.64 0.99
N ARG A 102 -0.84 6.39 1.48
CA ARG A 102 -0.20 6.09 2.75
C ARG A 102 0.28 4.65 2.87
N ILE A 103 1.06 4.40 3.90
CA ILE A 103 1.42 3.08 4.41
C ILE A 103 0.73 2.92 5.77
N GLU A 104 0.19 1.74 6.06
CA GLU A 104 -0.34 1.41 7.37
C GLU A 104 0.39 0.19 7.95
N PHE A 105 0.76 0.27 9.22
CA PHE A 105 1.35 -0.84 9.96
C PHE A 105 0.47 -1.22 11.16
N PHE A 106 0.12 -2.50 11.23
CA PHE A 106 -0.69 -3.09 12.28
C PHE A 106 0.13 -4.17 13.00
N PRO A 107 0.55 -3.96 14.26
CA PRO A 107 1.22 -4.99 15.05
C PRO A 107 0.34 -6.25 15.17
N ALA A 108 0.99 -7.41 15.24
CA ALA A 108 0.30 -8.68 15.51
C ALA A 108 -0.45 -8.59 16.86
N GLY A 109 -1.68 -9.10 16.88
CA GLY A 109 -2.57 -9.00 18.05
C GLY A 109 -3.36 -7.70 18.15
N TYR A 110 -3.15 -6.72 17.26
CA TYR A 110 -3.93 -5.49 17.25
C TYR A 110 -5.41 -5.75 16.87
N GLN A 111 -6.34 -5.30 17.72
CA GLN A 111 -7.79 -5.40 17.51
C GLN A 111 -8.35 -4.04 17.05
N HIS A 112 -9.01 -3.99 15.88
CA HIS A 112 -9.55 -2.76 15.29
C HIS A 112 -10.60 -2.03 16.15
N SER A 113 -11.26 -2.73 17.07
CA SER A 113 -12.33 -2.18 17.93
C SER A 113 -11.86 -1.23 19.04
N GLN A 114 -10.54 -1.03 19.23
CA GLN A 114 -9.99 -0.23 20.34
C GLN A 114 -9.31 1.09 19.89
N GLN A 115 -9.56 1.54 18.65
CA GLN A 115 -8.93 2.73 18.05
C GLN A 115 -9.10 4.03 18.85
N ALA A 116 -10.12 4.17 19.71
CA ALA A 116 -10.41 5.42 20.43
C ALA A 116 -9.74 5.53 21.82
N GLN A 117 -9.13 4.45 22.36
CA GLN A 117 -8.76 4.38 23.78
C GLN A 117 -7.38 3.79 24.07
N GLN A 118 -6.51 3.59 23.07
CA GLN A 118 -5.13 3.17 23.31
C GLN A 118 -4.12 4.28 23.02
N PRO A 119 -3.97 5.30 23.90
CA PRO A 119 -2.90 6.30 23.81
C PRO A 119 -1.51 5.73 24.14
N ASN A 120 -1.37 4.41 24.39
CA ASN A 120 -0.14 3.77 24.82
C ASN A 120 0.07 2.36 24.22
N LEU A 121 0.02 2.23 22.88
CA LEU A 121 0.87 1.21 22.25
C LEU A 121 2.29 1.73 22.39
N LYS A 122 3.00 1.27 23.42
CA LYS A 122 4.22 1.86 24.03
C LYS A 122 5.34 2.34 23.09
N ASN A 123 5.28 2.13 21.77
CA ASN A 123 6.38 2.38 20.84
C ASN A 123 5.96 2.91 19.45
N ASN A 124 4.91 3.74 19.26
CA ASN A 124 4.54 4.42 17.99
C ASN A 124 4.53 3.59 16.68
N ALA A 125 4.69 2.26 16.73
CA ALA A 125 4.85 1.41 15.55
C ALA A 125 3.53 1.25 14.81
N PHE A 126 2.42 1.21 15.56
CA PHE A 126 1.08 1.26 15.01
C PHE A 126 0.79 2.65 14.44
N GLY A 127 0.46 2.72 13.16
CA GLY A 127 0.16 4.02 12.57
C GLY A 127 -0.13 3.99 11.08
N LYS A 128 -0.69 5.12 10.65
CA LYS A 128 -0.83 5.51 9.24
C LYS A 128 0.26 6.53 8.93
N TYR A 129 1.03 6.29 7.88
CA TYR A 129 2.14 7.12 7.44
C TYR A 129 1.87 7.57 6.01
N TYR A 130 1.55 8.85 5.80
CA TYR A 130 1.23 9.36 4.47
C TYR A 130 2.49 9.64 3.66
N TYR A 131 2.50 9.32 2.36
CA TYR A 131 3.68 9.56 1.51
C TYR A 131 4.04 11.04 1.43
N LYS A 132 3.05 11.93 1.48
CA LYS A 132 3.26 13.38 1.50
C LYS A 132 4.09 13.86 2.70
N ASP A 133 4.16 13.08 3.78
CA ASP A 133 4.92 13.41 4.99
C ASP A 133 6.30 12.73 5.01
N MET A 134 6.60 11.92 3.99
CA MET A 134 7.90 11.27 3.80
C MET A 134 8.83 12.20 3.01
N SER A 135 10.10 12.20 3.38
CA SER A 135 11.18 12.94 2.71
C SER A 135 11.98 12.04 1.77
N ALA A 136 12.21 10.77 2.15
CA ALA A 136 12.92 9.78 1.33
C ALA A 136 12.67 8.36 1.84
N ALA A 137 13.03 7.36 1.03
CA ALA A 137 13.20 5.97 1.47
C ALA A 137 14.49 5.37 0.90
N ALA A 138 15.19 4.56 1.69
CA ALA A 138 16.47 3.97 1.32
C ALA A 138 16.59 2.51 1.76
N ALA A 139 17.35 1.72 0.99
CA ALA A 139 17.76 0.38 1.40
C ALA A 139 18.85 0.50 2.48
N GLY A 140 18.71 -0.28 3.55
CA GLY A 140 19.77 -0.52 4.52
C GLY A 140 20.31 -1.95 4.43
N LYS A 141 21.57 -2.12 4.80
CA LYS A 141 22.20 -3.44 5.01
C LYS A 141 22.49 -3.61 6.50
N GLY A 142 21.83 -4.56 7.14
CA GLY A 142 22.05 -4.92 8.54
C GLY A 142 22.87 -6.18 8.68
N ILE A 143 23.00 -6.69 9.92
CA ILE A 143 23.87 -7.84 10.30
C ILE A 143 23.54 -9.14 9.53
N ALA A 144 22.37 -9.25 8.88
CA ALA A 144 22.06 -10.35 7.95
C ALA A 144 20.79 -10.14 7.10
N ILE A 145 19.96 -9.12 7.40
CA ILE A 145 18.63 -8.97 6.80
C ILE A 145 18.56 -7.61 6.09
N PRO A 146 18.18 -7.57 4.80
CA PRO A 146 17.96 -6.32 4.10
C PRO A 146 16.70 -5.64 4.67
N TYR A 147 16.73 -4.32 4.79
CA TYR A 147 15.63 -3.54 5.32
C TYR A 147 15.44 -2.25 4.53
N VAL A 148 14.27 -1.64 4.68
CA VAL A 148 13.94 -0.33 4.10
C VAL A 148 13.83 0.67 5.24
N THR A 149 14.57 1.77 5.16
CA THR A 149 14.38 2.93 6.05
C THR A 149 13.52 3.96 5.35
N ILE A 150 12.51 4.49 6.04
CA ILE A 150 11.67 5.59 5.60
C ILE A 150 11.99 6.79 6.46
N TYR A 151 12.32 7.91 5.82
CA TYR A 151 12.60 9.19 6.44
C TYR A 151 11.38 10.09 6.32
N MET A 152 11.00 10.72 7.43
CA MET A 152 9.89 11.65 7.52
C MET A 152 10.40 13.09 7.41
N LYS A 153 9.54 14.01 6.99
CA LYS A 153 9.89 15.44 6.88
C LYS A 153 10.11 16.12 8.23
N ASP A 154 9.55 15.57 9.30
CA ASP A 154 9.72 16.06 10.67
C ASP A 154 11.00 15.54 11.35
N GLY A 155 11.88 14.88 10.60
CA GLY A 155 13.16 14.34 11.10
C GLY A 155 13.06 12.95 11.73
N ARG A 156 11.86 12.37 11.86
CA ARG A 156 11.70 10.98 12.30
C ARG A 156 12.10 10.01 11.20
N ALA A 157 12.49 8.80 11.58
CA ALA A 157 12.69 7.70 10.66
C ALA A 157 12.18 6.40 11.27
N PHE A 158 11.84 5.44 10.42
CA PHE A 158 11.54 4.07 10.82
C PHE A 158 12.03 3.08 9.77
N SER A 159 12.39 1.90 10.22
CA SER A 159 12.93 0.83 9.40
C SER A 159 12.01 -0.40 9.40
N LEU A 160 11.89 -1.01 8.23
CA LEU A 160 11.07 -2.18 7.97
C LEU A 160 11.97 -3.33 7.50
N ALA A 161 11.96 -4.45 8.21
CA ALA A 161 12.73 -5.64 7.86
C ALA A 161 11.84 -6.89 7.80
N ARG A 162 12.43 -8.03 7.44
CA ARG A 162 11.70 -9.31 7.25
C ARG A 162 10.54 -9.16 6.27
N ILE A 163 10.79 -8.40 5.21
CA ILE A 163 9.80 -8.12 4.18
C ILE A 163 9.81 -9.28 3.18
N ALA A 164 8.66 -9.91 2.93
CA ALA A 164 8.57 -11.02 1.98
C ALA A 164 8.78 -10.59 0.51
N SER A 165 8.54 -9.32 0.19
CA SER A 165 8.87 -8.72 -1.10
C SER A 165 10.32 -8.23 -1.15
N SER A 166 10.87 -8.10 -2.36
CA SER A 166 12.22 -7.55 -2.53
C SER A 166 12.28 -6.10 -2.03
N VAL A 167 13.40 -5.72 -1.39
CA VAL A 167 13.64 -4.34 -0.95
C VAL A 167 13.52 -3.35 -2.11
N SER A 168 13.96 -3.75 -3.31
CA SER A 168 13.83 -2.94 -4.52
C SER A 168 12.37 -2.63 -4.87
N THR A 169 11.47 -3.61 -4.79
CA THR A 169 10.03 -3.41 -5.05
C THR A 169 9.42 -2.42 -4.07
N ILE A 170 9.77 -2.53 -2.79
CA ILE A 170 9.24 -1.64 -1.74
C ILE A 170 9.72 -0.21 -1.95
N LEU A 171 11.01 -0.02 -2.23
CA LEU A 171 11.57 1.29 -2.52
C LEU A 171 10.96 1.91 -3.77
N MET A 172 10.71 1.10 -4.80
CA MET A 172 10.05 1.55 -6.01
C MET A 172 8.65 2.11 -5.71
N ILE A 173 7.82 1.39 -4.95
CA ILE A 173 6.48 1.84 -4.55
C ILE A 173 6.58 3.18 -3.78
N ILE A 174 7.43 3.24 -2.75
CA ILE A 174 7.52 4.43 -1.90
C ILE A 174 8.05 5.63 -2.67
N ASN A 175 9.15 5.47 -3.40
CA ASN A 175 9.80 6.58 -4.08
C ASN A 175 8.92 7.16 -5.19
N ASN A 176 8.16 6.33 -5.90
CA ASN A 176 7.17 6.83 -6.87
C ASN A 176 6.19 7.80 -6.21
N HIS A 177 5.60 7.43 -5.07
CA HIS A 177 4.63 8.27 -4.37
C HIS A 177 5.25 9.51 -3.69
N ILE A 178 6.53 9.48 -3.34
CA ILE A 178 7.25 10.67 -2.83
C ILE A 178 7.52 11.68 -3.96
N THR A 179 7.82 11.19 -5.17
CA THR A 179 8.20 12.03 -6.32
C THR A 179 7.02 12.64 -7.09
N GLU A 180 5.80 12.13 -6.91
CA GLU A 180 4.58 12.75 -7.42
C GLU A 180 4.23 14.00 -6.61
N LYS A 181 4.92 15.11 -6.92
CA LYS A 181 4.58 16.47 -6.51
C LYS A 181 4.30 17.33 -7.73
#